data_AF-A0A7C2MJS2-F1
#
_entry.id   AF-A0A7C2MJS2-F1
#
_cell.length_a   1.000
_cell.length_b   1.000
_cell.length_c   1.000
_cell.angle_alpha   90.00
_cell.angle_beta   90.00
_cell.angle_gamma   90.00
#
_symmetry.space_group_name_H-M   'P 1'
#
loop_
_entity.id
_entity.type
_entity.pdbx_description
1 polymer ?
#
loop_
_entity_poly.entity_id
_entity_poly.type
_entity_poly.pdbx_seq_one_letter_code
_entity_poly.pdbx_strand_id
1 'polypeptide(L)'
;MASISFKSRRLAFMLSSAVVLIVGVLAGSVITAYTSWLPFNQKDDTKVPVYVAANTPLPKDFSLTEGLAPLARTVRQSVVSISSTTIVKTPAFTQSHPFFDDPFFRRFFGREPDQGREQRQTSLGSGVIVSPDGYILTNNH
;
A
#
# COMPACT_ATOMS: atom_id res chain seq x y z
N MET A 1 44.63 -44.63 -27.09
CA MET A 1 43.54 -43.68 -27.43
C MET A 1 42.32 -44.05 -26.62
N ALA A 2 41.98 -43.30 -25.57
CA ALA A 2 40.89 -43.64 -24.64
C ALA A 2 39.59 -42.97 -25.07
N SER A 3 38.57 -43.77 -25.40
CA SER A 3 37.23 -43.30 -25.76
C SER A 3 36.47 -42.87 -24.51
N ILE A 4 36.39 -41.56 -24.27
CA ILE A 4 35.56 -40.98 -23.21
C ILE A 4 34.09 -41.18 -23.58
N SER A 5 33.39 -42.00 -22.81
CA SER A 5 32.01 -42.40 -23.10
C SER A 5 31.04 -41.23 -22.94
N PHE A 6 30.07 -41.18 -23.86
CA PHE A 6 29.07 -40.11 -24.04
C PHE A 6 28.25 -39.75 -22.78
N LYS A 7 28.21 -40.65 -21.78
CA LYS A 7 27.51 -40.50 -20.50
C LYS A 7 28.18 -39.47 -19.59
N SER A 8 29.51 -39.37 -19.63
CA SER A 8 30.31 -38.44 -18.79
C SER A 8 30.13 -36.97 -19.18
N ARG A 9 29.99 -36.69 -20.49
CA ARG A 9 29.75 -35.35 -21.01
C ARG A 9 28.39 -34.80 -20.59
N ARG A 10 27.34 -35.62 -20.65
CA ARG A 10 25.98 -35.25 -20.19
C ARG A 10 25.92 -34.99 -18.68
N LEU A 11 26.63 -35.79 -17.88
CA LEU A 11 26.73 -35.60 -16.43
C LEU A 11 27.47 -34.30 -16.08
N ALA A 12 28.55 -33.99 -16.78
CA ALA A 12 29.30 -32.74 -16.58
C ALA A 12 28.45 -31.50 -16.92
N PHE A 13 27.65 -31.55 -17.99
CA PHE A 13 26.71 -30.46 -18.29
C PHE A 13 25.61 -30.31 -17.23
N MET A 14 25.07 -31.41 -16.69
CA MET A 14 24.06 -31.38 -15.63
C MET A 14 24.61 -30.86 -14.30
N LEU A 15 25.84 -31.22 -13.94
CA LEU A 15 26.50 -30.69 -12.75
C LEU A 15 26.82 -29.21 -12.89
N SER A 16 27.28 -28.77 -14.07
CA SER A 16 27.53 -27.35 -14.34
C SER A 16 26.25 -26.51 -14.26
N SER A 17 25.11 -27.01 -14.77
CA SER A 17 23.86 -26.26 -14.70
C SER A 17 23.30 -26.17 -13.28
N ALA A 18 23.44 -27.22 -12.48
CA ALA A 18 23.05 -27.22 -11.07
C ALA A 18 23.86 -26.21 -10.26
N VAL A 19 25.17 -26.09 -10.50
CA VAL A 19 26.02 -25.11 -9.83
C VAL A 19 25.62 -23.68 -10.17
N VAL A 20 25.34 -23.39 -11.44
CA VAL A 20 24.88 -22.05 -11.87
C VAL A 20 23.56 -21.66 -11.21
N LEU A 21 22.61 -22.60 -11.09
CA LEU A 21 21.34 -22.35 -10.40
C LEU A 21 21.54 -22.06 -8.91
N ILE A 22 22.37 -22.85 -8.23
CA ILE A 22 22.63 -22.67 -6.79
C ILE A 22 23.32 -21.32 -6.53
N VAL A 23 24.32 -20.96 -7.34
CA VAL A 23 25.00 -19.67 -7.23
C VAL A 23 24.03 -18.51 -7.51
N GLY A 24 23.16 -18.65 -8.51
CA GLY A 24 22.13 -17.64 -8.80
C GLY A 24 21.16 -17.42 -7.64
N VAL A 25 20.69 -18.50 -6.99
CA VAL A 25 19.78 -18.41 -5.83
C VAL A 25 20.48 -17.78 -4.62
N LEU A 26 21.73 -18.16 -4.34
CA LEU A 26 22.49 -17.59 -3.22
C LEU A 26 22.86 -16.12 -3.46
N ALA A 27 23.26 -15.76 -4.68
CA ALA A 27 23.53 -14.36 -5.02
C ALA A 27 22.25 -13.51 -4.95
N GLY A 28 21.13 -14.03 -5.46
CA GLY A 28 19.84 -13.36 -5.40
C GLY A 28 19.34 -13.14 -3.97
N SER A 29 19.50 -14.11 -3.07
CA SER A 29 19.08 -13.97 -1.67
C SER A 29 19.91 -12.95 -0.90
N VAL A 30 21.23 -12.93 -1.12
CA VAL A 30 22.14 -11.93 -0.54
C VAL A 30 21.78 -10.53 -1.02
N ILE A 31 21.61 -10.32 -2.33
CA ILE A 31 21.21 -9.02 -2.89
C ILE A 31 19.86 -8.57 -2.31
N THR A 32 18.88 -9.47 -2.21
CA THR A 32 17.56 -9.16 -1.64
C THR A 32 17.64 -8.81 -0.14
N ALA A 33 18.52 -9.46 0.61
CA ALA A 33 18.68 -9.20 2.04
C ALA A 33 19.41 -7.88 2.34
N TYR A 34 20.37 -7.49 1.50
CA TYR A 34 21.19 -6.29 1.72
C TYR A 34 20.71 -5.04 0.97
N THR A 35 19.84 -5.20 -0.03
CA THR A 35 19.22 -4.06 -0.69
C THR A 35 17.90 -3.73 0.00
N SER A 36 17.86 -2.57 0.65
CA SER A 36 16.63 -1.92 1.12
C SER A 36 15.72 -1.44 -0.01
N TRP A 37 15.89 -1.94 -1.24
CA TRP A 37 15.16 -1.57 -2.44
C TRP A 37 13.75 -2.18 -2.49
N LEU A 38 13.46 -3.16 -1.64
CA LEU A 38 12.10 -3.64 -1.46
C LEU A 38 11.25 -2.53 -0.79
N PRO A 39 10.17 -2.05 -1.42
CA PRO A 39 9.32 -0.96 -0.92
C PRO A 39 8.56 -1.30 0.36
N PHE A 40 8.77 -2.50 0.91
CA PHE A 40 8.08 -3.02 2.10
C PHE A 40 8.80 -2.72 3.42
N ASN A 41 10.01 -2.14 3.38
CA ASN A 41 10.80 -1.85 4.60
C ASN A 41 10.78 -0.36 5.01
N GLN A 42 9.81 0.42 4.50
CA GLN A 42 9.60 1.82 4.89
C GLN A 42 9.01 1.85 6.32
N LYS A 43 9.87 1.94 7.34
CA LYS A 43 9.44 2.32 8.69
C LYS A 43 9.19 3.82 8.69
N ASP A 44 7.92 4.23 8.60
CA ASP A 44 7.54 5.63 8.77
C ASP A 44 7.66 6.01 10.26
N ASP A 45 8.80 6.60 10.64
CA ASP A 45 9.09 7.08 12.01
C ASP A 45 8.78 8.58 12.18
N THR A 46 7.90 9.13 11.33
CA THR A 46 7.52 10.54 11.34
C THR A 46 6.63 10.83 12.56
N LYS A 47 7.25 11.22 13.67
CA LYS A 47 6.52 11.61 14.89
C LYS A 47 6.07 13.06 14.78
N VAL A 48 4.76 13.27 14.67
CA VAL A 48 4.14 14.59 14.68
C VAL A 48 3.75 14.96 16.12
N PRO A 49 4.30 16.05 16.69
CA PRO A 49 3.88 16.50 18.02
C PRO A 49 2.44 17.00 17.97
N VAL A 50 1.61 16.52 18.91
CA VAL A 50 0.24 17.01 19.11
C VAL A 50 0.29 18.15 20.11
N TYR A 51 -0.07 19.35 19.67
CA TYR A 51 -0.13 20.52 20.53
C TYR A 51 -1.48 20.56 21.23
N VAL A 52 -1.49 20.30 22.54
CA VAL A 52 -2.68 20.47 23.37
C VAL A 52 -2.67 21.88 23.91
N ALA A 53 -3.73 22.65 23.64
CA ALA A 53 -3.90 24.01 24.15
C ALA A 53 -4.31 24.00 25.64
N ALA A 54 -3.45 23.43 26.49
CA ALA A 54 -3.69 23.14 27.90
C ALA A 54 -3.96 24.40 28.75
N ASN A 55 -3.59 25.59 28.25
CA ASN A 55 -3.69 26.85 28.97
C ASN A 55 -4.70 27.83 28.35
N THR A 56 -5.58 27.37 27.46
CA THR A 56 -6.65 28.23 26.94
C THR A 56 -7.66 28.45 28.08
N PRO A 57 -7.80 29.66 28.63
CA PRO A 57 -8.77 29.89 29.68
C PRO A 57 -10.14 29.57 29.12
N LEU A 58 -10.90 28.71 29.82
CA LEU A 58 -12.30 28.53 29.50
C LEU A 58 -12.96 29.92 29.55
N PRO A 59 -13.91 30.20 28.63
CA PRO A 59 -14.70 31.42 28.73
C PRO A 59 -15.23 31.54 30.16
N LYS A 60 -15.01 32.68 30.82
CA LYS A 60 -15.39 32.89 32.23
C LYS A 60 -16.89 32.69 32.47
N ASP A 61 -17.67 32.79 31.41
CA ASP A 61 -19.13 32.66 31.40
C ASP A 61 -19.58 31.27 30.90
N PHE A 62 -18.67 30.29 30.84
CA PHE A 62 -19.03 28.94 30.42
C PHE A 62 -19.98 28.29 31.42
N SER A 63 -21.25 28.18 31.02
CA SER A 63 -22.31 27.52 31.75
C SER A 63 -22.80 26.33 30.93
N LEU A 64 -22.70 25.11 31.48
CA LEU A 64 -23.29 23.93 30.85
C LEU A 64 -24.81 24.07 30.65
N THR A 65 -25.44 24.91 31.48
CA THR A 65 -26.86 25.29 31.40
C THR A 65 -27.19 26.15 30.18
N GLU A 66 -26.25 26.96 29.69
CA GLU A 66 -26.40 27.77 28.48
C GLU A 66 -26.00 27.02 27.20
N GLY A 67 -25.39 25.83 27.35
CA GLY A 67 -25.06 24.89 26.28
C GLY A 67 -23.65 25.05 25.70
N LEU A 68 -23.29 24.13 24.79
CA LEU A 68 -21.94 24.02 24.22
C LEU A 68 -21.67 24.97 23.04
N ALA A 69 -22.65 25.78 22.63
CA ALA A 69 -22.53 26.65 21.47
C ALA A 69 -21.35 27.64 21.54
N PRO A 70 -21.01 28.26 22.69
CA PRO A 70 -19.83 29.13 22.80
C PRO A 70 -18.51 28.36 22.60
N LEU A 71 -18.41 27.13 23.10
CA LEU A 71 -17.25 26.27 22.88
C LEU A 71 -17.14 25.86 21.42
N ALA A 72 -18.23 25.38 20.82
CA ALA A 72 -18.27 25.03 19.40
C ALA A 72 -17.90 26.22 18.50
N ARG A 73 -18.32 27.44 18.87
CA ARG A 73 -17.94 28.68 18.16
C ARG A 73 -16.44 28.95 18.22
N THR A 74 -15.80 28.61 19.32
CA THR A 74 -14.36 28.79 19.54
C THR A 74 -13.56 27.73 18.77
N VAL A 75 -13.95 26.45 18.88
CA VAL A 75 -13.15 25.34 18.31
C VAL A 75 -13.41 25.08 16.82
N ARG A 76 -14.47 25.64 16.22
CA ARG A 76 -14.84 25.33 14.82
C ARG A 76 -13.71 25.57 13.82
N GLN A 77 -12.83 26.54 14.08
CA GLN A 77 -11.75 26.92 13.17
C GLN A 77 -10.64 25.85 13.13
N SER A 78 -10.58 24.98 14.14
CA SER A 78 -9.64 23.87 14.22
C SER A 78 -10.13 22.61 13.51
N VAL A 79 -11.38 22.59 13.03
CA VAL A 79 -11.99 21.42 12.39
C VAL A 79 -12.12 21.66 10.89
N VAL A 80 -11.68 20.70 10.08
CA VAL A 80 -11.68 20.78 8.63
C VAL A 80 -12.51 19.66 8.00
N SER A 81 -13.00 19.91 6.79
CA SER A 81 -13.57 18.88 5.91
C SER A 81 -12.47 18.31 5.02
N ILE A 82 -12.39 16.99 4.93
CA ILE A 82 -11.40 16.28 4.12
C ILE A 82 -12.14 15.57 2.99
N SER A 83 -11.76 15.86 1.75
CA SER A 83 -12.16 15.11 0.58
C SER A 83 -10.93 14.43 -0.01
N SER A 84 -10.98 13.10 -0.13
CA SER A 84 -9.89 12.30 -0.67
C SER A 84 -10.38 11.48 -1.85
N THR A 85 -9.48 11.24 -2.81
CA THR A 85 -9.74 10.37 -3.95
C THR A 85 -8.57 9.39 -4.07
N THR A 86 -8.86 8.12 -3.87
CA THR A 86 -7.89 7.03 -3.99
C THR A 86 -8.12 6.30 -5.31
N ILE A 87 -7.05 6.13 -6.09
CA ILE A 87 -7.09 5.33 -7.31
C ILE A 87 -6.75 3.90 -6.93
N VAL A 88 -7.76 3.04 -6.88
CA VAL A 88 -7.60 1.61 -6.62
C VAL A 88 -7.47 0.89 -7.95
N LYS A 89 -6.31 0.25 -8.16
CA LYS A 89 -6.11 -0.67 -9.27
C LYS A 89 -6.69 -2.01 -8.85
N THR A 90 -7.88 -2.34 -9.36
CA THR A 90 -8.39 -3.71 -9.20
C THR A 90 -7.46 -4.64 -9.97
N PRO A 91 -6.82 -5.62 -9.31
CA PRO A 91 -6.00 -6.61 -10.01
C PRO A 91 -6.90 -7.25 -11.07
N ALA A 92 -6.49 -7.22 -12.32
CA ALA A 92 -7.19 -7.91 -13.39
C ALA A 92 -7.07 -9.42 -13.15
N PHE A 93 -7.91 -9.95 -12.25
CA PHE A 93 -7.95 -11.36 -11.87
C PHE A 93 -8.30 -12.26 -13.07
N THR A 94 -8.76 -11.65 -14.17
CA THR A 94 -9.12 -12.26 -15.44
C THR A 94 -7.96 -12.42 -16.43
N GLN A 95 -6.78 -11.84 -16.20
CA GLN A 95 -5.70 -11.87 -17.22
C GLN A 95 -4.87 -13.16 -17.26
N SER A 96 -5.06 -14.13 -16.35
CA SER A 96 -4.16 -15.32 -16.32
C SER A 96 -4.78 -16.60 -15.78
N HIS A 97 -6.11 -16.76 -15.80
CA HIS A 97 -6.75 -18.03 -15.42
C HIS A 97 -7.08 -18.86 -16.67
N PRO A 98 -6.41 -20.03 -16.88
CA PRO A 98 -6.57 -20.85 -18.09
C PRO A 98 -8.00 -21.30 -18.39
N PHE A 99 -8.89 -21.29 -17.39
CA PHE A 99 -10.30 -21.64 -17.52
C PHE A 99 -11.12 -20.62 -18.33
N PHE A 100 -10.75 -19.34 -18.34
CA PHE A 100 -11.51 -18.30 -19.06
C PHE A 100 -11.11 -18.14 -20.54
N ASP A 101 -10.02 -18.79 -20.95
CA ASP A 101 -9.57 -18.84 -22.35
C ASP A 101 -10.24 -19.96 -23.18
N ASP A 102 -11.08 -20.79 -22.54
CA ASP A 102 -11.76 -21.91 -23.20
C ASP A 102 -12.82 -21.41 -24.23
N PRO A 103 -12.85 -21.97 -25.46
CA PRO A 103 -13.81 -21.62 -26.50
C PRO A 103 -15.30 -21.78 -26.15
N PHE A 104 -15.66 -22.63 -25.19
CA PHE A 104 -17.02 -22.83 -24.70
C PHE A 104 -17.46 -21.61 -23.89
N PHE A 105 -16.70 -21.24 -22.84
CA PHE A 105 -17.04 -20.13 -21.94
C PHE A 105 -16.93 -18.76 -22.63
N ARG A 106 -15.98 -18.58 -23.56
CA ARG A 106 -15.85 -17.34 -24.36
C ARG A 106 -17.10 -16.97 -25.17
N ARG A 107 -17.92 -17.94 -25.57
CA ARG A 107 -19.17 -17.70 -26.32
C ARG A 107 -20.30 -17.20 -25.43
N PHE A 108 -20.28 -17.55 -24.14
CA PHE A 108 -21.31 -17.16 -23.17
C PHE A 108 -20.95 -15.88 -22.42
N PHE A 109 -19.67 -15.63 -22.13
CA PHE A 109 -19.22 -14.52 -21.28
C PHE A 109 -18.48 -13.40 -22.03
N GLY A 110 -18.24 -13.56 -23.33
CA GLY A 110 -17.65 -12.52 -24.17
C GLY A 110 -16.17 -12.22 -23.86
N ARG A 111 -15.49 -11.56 -24.81
CA ARG A 111 -14.10 -11.12 -24.68
C ARG A 111 -14.08 -9.64 -24.34
N GLU A 112 -14.54 -9.28 -23.17
CA GLU A 112 -14.18 -7.98 -22.58
C GLU A 112 -13.50 -8.28 -21.24
N PRO A 113 -12.21 -8.67 -21.24
CA PRO A 113 -11.42 -8.57 -20.02
C PRO A 113 -11.43 -7.08 -19.67
N ASP A 114 -12.21 -6.74 -18.66
CA ASP A 114 -12.28 -5.37 -18.17
C ASP A 114 -10.86 -5.02 -17.73
N GLN A 115 -10.14 -4.29 -18.58
CA GLN A 115 -8.71 -4.05 -18.44
C GLN A 115 -8.52 -3.26 -17.16
N GLY A 116 -8.17 -3.97 -16.07
CA GLY A 116 -7.86 -3.45 -14.74
C GLY A 116 -8.32 -2.02 -14.53
N ARG A 117 -9.64 -1.79 -14.56
CA ARG A 117 -10.16 -0.42 -14.54
C ARG A 117 -9.69 0.22 -13.24
N GLU A 118 -8.99 1.34 -13.39
CA GLU A 118 -8.67 2.20 -12.25
C GLU A 118 -9.99 2.70 -11.67
N GLN A 119 -10.35 2.17 -10.49
CA GLN A 119 -11.53 2.62 -9.78
C GLN A 119 -11.14 3.81 -8.92
N ARG A 120 -11.76 4.97 -9.17
CA ARG A 120 -11.65 6.11 -8.27
C ARG A 120 -12.60 5.91 -7.10
N GLN A 121 -12.06 5.71 -5.92
CA GLN A 121 -12.81 5.70 -4.68
C GLN A 121 -12.70 7.07 -4.04
N THR A 122 -13.83 7.74 -3.84
CA THR A 122 -13.89 9.02 -3.14
C THR A 122 -14.30 8.80 -1.69
N SER A 123 -13.64 9.47 -0.76
CA SER A 123 -14.01 9.46 0.65
C SER A 123 -14.13 10.90 1.17
N LEU A 124 -15.14 11.11 2.02
CA LEU A 124 -15.37 12.36 2.73
C LEU A 124 -15.25 12.09 4.23
N GLY A 125 -14.58 12.99 4.94
CA GLY A 125 -14.42 12.91 6.38
C GLY A 125 -14.18 14.28 7.01
N SER A 126 -13.94 14.27 8.31
CA SER A 126 -13.50 15.44 9.05
C SER A 126 -12.10 15.20 9.61
N GLY A 127 -11.38 16.29 9.88
CA GLY A 127 -10.11 16.25 10.59
C GLY A 127 -9.96 17.41 11.55
N VAL A 128 -8.97 17.32 12.43
CA VAL A 128 -8.64 18.36 13.42
C VAL A 128 -7.20 18.82 13.23
N ILE A 129 -6.99 20.13 13.18
CA ILE A 129 -5.64 20.73 13.13
C ILE A 129 -5.00 20.60 14.51
N VAL A 130 -3.85 19.91 14.57
CA VAL A 130 -3.14 19.59 15.82
C VAL A 130 -1.82 20.32 15.99
N SER A 131 -1.35 21.05 14.97
CA SER A 131 -0.11 21.84 14.99
C SER A 131 -0.29 23.19 14.28
N PRO A 132 0.37 24.27 14.74
CA PRO A 132 0.47 25.53 14.00
C PRO A 132 1.02 25.37 12.57
N ASP A 133 1.81 24.33 12.32
CA ASP A 133 2.40 24.04 11.01
C ASP A 133 1.40 23.39 10.03
N GLY A 134 0.15 23.18 10.45
CA GLY A 134 -0.94 22.70 9.59
C GLY A 134 -1.14 21.18 9.56
N TYR A 135 -0.58 20.43 10.51
CA TYR A 135 -0.84 18.99 10.60
C TYR A 135 -2.29 18.72 11.00
N ILE A 136 -2.93 17.79 10.28
CA ILE A 136 -4.33 17.40 10.48
C ILE A 136 -4.38 15.93 10.95
N LEU A 137 -5.11 15.69 12.02
CA LEU A 137 -5.46 14.36 12.51
C LEU A 137 -6.82 13.94 11.97
N THR A 138 -6.91 12.74 11.39
CA THR A 138 -8.14 12.12 10.88
C THR A 138 -8.10 10.62 11.13
N ASN A 139 -9.23 9.95 10.94
CA ASN A 139 -9.29 8.50 10.97
C ASN A 139 -8.54 7.87 9.78
N ASN A 140 -8.00 6.67 10.00
CA ASN A 140 -7.40 5.83 8.96
C ASN A 140 -8.41 4.76 8.55
N HIS A 141 -8.99 4.87 7.36
CA HIS A 141 -10.00 3.94 6.82
C HIS A 141 -9.81 3.69 5.32
#